data_AF-F4MKZ0-F1
#
_entry.id   AF-F4MKZ0-F1
#
_cell.length_a   1.000
_cell.length_b   1.000
_cell.length_c   1.000
_cell.angle_alpha   90.00
_cell.angle_beta   90.00
_cell.angle_gamma   90.00
#
_symmetry.space_group_name_H-M   'P 1'
#
loop_
_entity.id
_entity.type
_entity.pdbx_description
1 polymer ?
#
loop_
_entity_poly.entity_id
_entity_poly.type
_entity_poly.pdbx_seq_one_letter_code
_entity_poly.pdbx_strand_id
1 'polypeptide(L)'
;MKNDIYLLGEVVQKAQELYWKNYKIDIECKVTLSSVALTIFRMKYYDVNSLYPYVMHDFPMPGGEPEWHGNLGDKDLDSLFGFIEAYVECPETIKRPFLPFRDKKRGLIFPTGSFFGVYYSEELKYARDIGYTVIPLSGYLFQKKESPFKDYVSTLYNSRLKAKKEGNDALAFLYKNLLNSLYGRFGIHPKSTITLICDDNK
;
A
#
# COMPACT_ATOMS: atom_id res chain seq x y z
N MET A 1 31.41 22.78 -17.85
CA MET A 1 29.94 22.77 -18.01
C MET A 1 29.49 22.34 -19.39
N LYS A 2 29.84 23.04 -20.50
CA LYS A 2 29.38 22.65 -21.86
C LYS A 2 29.83 21.24 -22.26
N ASN A 3 31.08 20.88 -21.99
CA ASN A 3 31.61 19.54 -22.27
C ASN A 3 30.97 18.45 -21.39
N ASP A 4 30.62 18.78 -20.14
CA ASP A 4 29.96 17.85 -19.23
C ASP A 4 28.54 17.50 -19.71
N ILE A 5 27.83 18.48 -20.28
CA ILE A 5 26.50 18.28 -20.89
C ILE A 5 26.60 17.38 -22.12
N TYR A 6 27.58 17.59 -23.00
CA TYR A 6 27.77 16.74 -24.17
C TYR A 6 28.15 15.31 -23.80
N LEU A 7 29.08 15.15 -22.86
CA LEU A 7 29.49 13.83 -22.35
C LEU A 7 28.29 13.09 -21.74
N LEU A 8 27.47 13.78 -20.95
CA LEU A 8 26.25 13.19 -20.39
C LEU A 8 25.27 12.76 -21.49
N GLY A 9 25.07 13.58 -22.52
CA GLY A 9 24.21 13.25 -23.66
C GLY A 9 24.67 12.00 -24.41
N GLU A 10 25.97 11.88 -24.71
CA GLU A 10 26.54 10.70 -25.35
C GLU A 10 26.40 9.43 -24.50
N VAL A 11 26.62 9.54 -23.19
CA VAL A 11 26.43 8.42 -22.25
C VAL A 11 24.98 7.95 -22.23
N VAL A 12 24.02 8.88 -22.21
CA VAL A 12 22.57 8.56 -22.23
C VAL A 12 22.17 7.91 -23.56
N GLN A 13 22.66 8.40 -24.70
CA GLN A 13 22.41 7.78 -26.01
C GLN A 13 22.95 6.36 -26.08
N LYS A 14 24.19 6.14 -25.62
CA LYS A 14 24.79 4.80 -25.59
C LYS A 14 24.04 3.85 -24.65
N ALA A 15 23.52 4.36 -23.54
CA ALA A 15 22.64 3.59 -22.68
C ALA A 15 21.34 3.21 -23.40
N GLN A 16 20.66 4.16 -24.06
CA GLN A 16 19.45 3.91 -24.83
C GLN A 16 19.67 2.84 -25.92
N GLU A 17 20.78 2.89 -26.64
CA GLU A 17 21.15 1.86 -27.63
C GLU A 17 21.27 0.46 -27.01
N LEU A 18 21.94 0.34 -25.86
CA LEU A 18 22.08 -0.92 -25.13
C LEU A 18 20.74 -1.46 -24.67
N TYR A 19 19.88 -0.62 -24.10
CA TYR A 19 18.54 -1.03 -23.64
C TYR A 19 17.65 -1.44 -24.80
N TRP A 20 17.67 -0.70 -25.91
CA TRP A 20 16.92 -1.05 -27.11
C TRP A 20 17.42 -2.36 -27.74
N LYS A 21 18.73 -2.54 -27.85
CA LYS A 21 19.35 -3.75 -28.42
C LYS A 21 18.99 -5.01 -27.63
N ASN A 22 19.13 -4.94 -26.30
CA ASN A 22 18.99 -6.12 -25.44
C ASN A 22 17.54 -6.41 -25.03
N TYR A 23 16.71 -5.36 -24.88
CA TYR A 23 15.39 -5.49 -24.28
C TYR A 23 14.25 -4.86 -25.08
N LYS A 24 14.54 -4.16 -26.19
CA LYS A 24 13.56 -3.40 -26.99
C LYS A 24 12.80 -2.37 -26.15
N ILE A 25 13.50 -1.73 -25.21
CA ILE A 25 12.95 -0.71 -24.31
C ILE A 25 13.49 0.65 -24.71
N ASP A 26 12.58 1.62 -24.79
CA ASP A 26 12.90 3.04 -24.82
C ASP A 26 12.93 3.61 -23.40
N ILE A 27 14.10 4.10 -22.97
CA ILE A 27 14.29 4.65 -21.62
C ILE A 27 13.61 6.01 -21.45
N GLU A 28 13.35 6.75 -22.53
CA GLU A 28 12.65 8.04 -22.46
C GLU A 28 11.18 7.86 -22.06
N CYS A 29 10.60 6.72 -22.45
CA CYS A 29 9.26 6.32 -22.04
C CYS A 29 9.18 5.86 -20.57
N LYS A 30 10.29 5.78 -19.84
CA LYS A 30 10.37 5.25 -18.48
C LYS A 30 10.99 6.25 -17.52
N VAL A 31 10.12 7.00 -16.84
CA VAL A 31 10.49 8.12 -15.94
C VAL A 31 11.39 7.71 -14.76
N THR A 32 11.38 6.43 -14.35
CA THR A 32 12.15 5.97 -13.17
C THR A 32 12.97 4.73 -13.47
N LEU A 33 14.14 4.62 -12.83
CA LEU A 33 14.99 3.42 -12.89
C LEU A 33 14.22 2.17 -12.45
N SER A 34 13.35 2.29 -11.45
CA SER A 34 12.47 1.21 -11.01
C SER A 34 11.53 0.74 -12.14
N SER A 35 10.96 1.66 -12.92
CA SER A 35 10.10 1.34 -14.07
C SER A 35 10.87 0.62 -15.17
N VAL A 36 12.11 1.05 -15.45
CA VAL A 36 13.03 0.36 -16.37
C VAL A 36 13.34 -1.05 -15.86
N ALA A 37 13.74 -1.18 -14.60
CA ALA A 37 14.07 -2.47 -13.99
C ALA A 37 12.87 -3.43 -13.97
N LEU A 38 11.66 -2.95 -13.65
CA LEU A 38 10.43 -3.73 -13.75
C LEU A 38 10.18 -4.23 -15.18
N THR A 39 10.38 -3.37 -16.17
CA THR A 39 10.16 -3.74 -17.59
C THR A 39 11.16 -4.82 -18.04
N ILE A 40 12.40 -4.78 -17.54
CA ILE A 40 13.46 -5.75 -17.89
C ILE A 40 13.32 -7.07 -17.13
N PHE A 41 13.22 -7.00 -15.80
CA PHE A 41 13.34 -8.17 -14.94
C PHE A 41 12.00 -8.80 -14.56
N ARG A 42 10.88 -8.10 -14.76
CA ARG A 42 9.53 -8.57 -14.41
C ARG A 42 8.61 -8.43 -15.62
N MET A 43 8.89 -9.19 -16.67
CA MET A 43 8.05 -9.24 -17.88
C MET A 43 6.67 -9.86 -17.66
N LYS A 44 6.50 -10.69 -16.61
CA LYS A 44 5.23 -11.30 -16.23
C LYS A 44 4.95 -11.02 -14.76
N TYR A 45 3.97 -10.18 -14.49
CA TYR A 45 3.47 -9.90 -13.16
C TYR A 45 1.96 -9.75 -13.20
N TYR A 46 1.32 -10.08 -12.08
CA TYR A 46 -0.09 -9.77 -11.86
C TYR A 46 -0.18 -8.41 -11.20
N ASP A 47 -1.02 -7.53 -11.74
CA ASP A 47 -1.38 -6.26 -11.12
C ASP A 47 -2.87 -6.32 -10.80
N VAL A 48 -3.22 -6.07 -9.54
CA VAL A 48 -4.63 -6.06 -9.14
C VAL A 48 -5.24 -4.74 -9.59
N ASN A 49 -6.23 -4.84 -10.46
CA ASN A 49 -6.94 -3.67 -10.97
C ASN A 49 -7.68 -2.98 -9.83
N SER A 50 -7.16 -1.83 -9.38
CA SER A 50 -7.82 -0.99 -8.37
C SER A 50 -8.06 -1.73 -7.04
N LEU A 51 -7.01 -2.37 -6.49
CA LEU A 51 -7.07 -3.13 -5.23
C LEU A 51 -7.78 -2.38 -4.09
N TYR A 52 -7.34 -1.16 -3.74
CA TYR A 52 -7.96 -0.42 -2.64
C TYR A 52 -9.43 -0.08 -2.90
N PRO A 53 -9.81 0.48 -4.07
CA PRO A 53 -11.22 0.63 -4.43
C PRO A 53 -12.03 -0.66 -4.35
N TYR A 54 -11.48 -1.78 -4.81
CA TYR A 54 -12.14 -3.09 -4.74
C TYR A 54 -12.44 -3.49 -3.29
N VAL A 55 -11.45 -3.36 -2.39
CA VAL A 55 -11.65 -3.60 -0.95
C VAL A 55 -12.70 -2.64 -0.37
N MET A 56 -12.66 -1.36 -0.76
CA MET A 56 -13.63 -0.34 -0.38
C MET A 56 -15.04 -0.55 -0.94
N HIS A 57 -15.22 -1.40 -1.94
CA HIS A 57 -16.53 -1.65 -2.54
C HIS A 57 -17.16 -2.94 -2.00
N ASP A 58 -16.38 -4.02 -1.93
CA ASP A 58 -16.91 -5.37 -1.71
C ASP A 58 -16.82 -5.87 -0.26
N PHE A 59 -16.01 -5.24 0.58
CA PHE A 59 -15.75 -5.74 1.94
C PHE A 59 -16.38 -4.84 3.01
N PRO A 60 -16.86 -5.42 4.12
CA PRO A 60 -17.27 -4.67 5.30
C PRO A 60 -16.13 -3.81 5.85
N MET A 61 -16.49 -2.64 6.36
CA MET A 61 -15.54 -1.68 6.93
C MET A 61 -15.75 -1.50 8.44
N PRO A 62 -14.70 -1.15 9.19
CA PRO A 62 -14.84 -0.73 10.58
C PRO A 62 -15.67 0.56 10.63
N GLY A 63 -16.74 0.52 11.43
CA GLY A 63 -17.58 1.68 11.69
C GLY A 63 -18.16 1.67 13.10
N GLY A 64 -18.90 2.72 13.42
CA GLY A 64 -19.37 2.96 14.79
C GLY A 64 -18.29 3.56 15.68
N GLU A 65 -18.59 3.67 16.97
CA GLU A 65 -17.62 4.10 17.97
C GLU A 65 -16.69 2.93 18.34
N PRO A 66 -15.37 3.14 18.41
CA PRO A 66 -14.44 2.10 18.79
C PRO A 66 -14.58 1.73 20.27
N GLU A 67 -14.62 0.43 20.57
CA GLU A 67 -14.70 -0.09 21.94
C GLU A 67 -13.35 -0.65 22.38
N TRP A 68 -12.83 -0.19 23.52
CA TRP A 68 -11.58 -0.71 24.08
C TRP A 68 -11.83 -1.99 24.89
N HIS A 69 -11.03 -3.01 24.64
CA HIS A 69 -11.02 -4.26 25.41
C HIS A 69 -9.61 -4.55 25.92
N GLY A 70 -9.47 -4.61 27.26
CA GLY A 70 -8.19 -4.86 27.92
C GLY A 70 -7.82 -6.33 28.10
N ASN A 71 -8.74 -7.25 27.83
CA ASN A 71 -8.48 -8.70 27.90
C ASN A 71 -9.22 -9.43 26.78
N LEU A 72 -8.46 -9.90 25.79
CA LEU A 72 -8.93 -10.65 24.63
C LEU A 72 -8.42 -12.09 24.60
N GLY A 73 -7.63 -12.53 25.59
CA GLY A 73 -6.95 -13.84 25.56
C GLY A 73 -7.88 -15.05 25.43
N ASP A 74 -9.07 -14.96 26.01
CA ASP A 74 -10.09 -16.01 25.96
C ASP A 74 -11.08 -15.84 24.78
N LYS A 75 -10.90 -14.81 23.95
CA LYS A 75 -11.80 -14.55 22.82
C LYS A 75 -11.33 -15.31 21.60
N ASP A 76 -12.29 -15.92 20.90
CA ASP A 76 -12.05 -16.46 19.58
C ASP A 76 -11.64 -15.34 18.61
N LEU A 77 -10.47 -15.49 17.97
CA LEU A 77 -9.92 -14.55 17.02
C LEU A 77 -10.90 -14.24 15.87
N ASP A 78 -11.69 -15.22 15.42
CA ASP A 78 -12.63 -15.04 14.31
C ASP A 78 -13.78 -14.09 14.67
N SER A 79 -14.11 -13.99 15.96
CA SER A 79 -15.10 -13.05 16.50
C SER A 79 -14.58 -11.61 16.58
N LEU A 80 -13.27 -11.40 16.55
CA LEU A 80 -12.66 -10.09 16.71
C LEU A 80 -12.65 -9.33 15.39
N PHE A 81 -12.89 -8.01 15.48
CA PHE A 81 -12.84 -7.10 14.35
C PHE A 81 -12.30 -5.73 14.76
N GLY A 82 -11.06 -5.43 14.39
CA GLY A 82 -10.43 -4.17 14.80
C GLY A 82 -8.91 -4.27 14.88
N PHE A 83 -8.31 -3.39 15.68
CA PHE A 83 -6.85 -3.34 15.86
C PHE A 83 -6.48 -3.95 17.21
N ILE A 84 -5.68 -5.01 17.15
CA ILE A 84 -5.43 -5.90 18.29
C ILE A 84 -3.93 -5.92 18.55
N GLU A 85 -3.56 -5.62 19.78
CA GLU A 85 -2.26 -6.00 20.33
C GLU A 85 -2.26 -7.50 20.58
N ALA A 86 -1.31 -8.20 19.96
CA ALA A 86 -1.18 -9.64 20.05
C ALA A 86 0.27 -10.04 20.30
N TYR A 87 0.44 -11.12 21.05
CA TYR A 87 1.64 -11.94 20.97
C TYR A 87 1.52 -12.81 19.72
N VAL A 88 2.57 -12.81 18.91
CA VAL A 88 2.64 -13.64 17.71
C VAL A 88 3.94 -14.43 17.70
N GLU A 89 3.85 -15.67 17.23
CA GLU A 89 4.99 -16.54 16.99
C GLU A 89 4.96 -17.03 15.54
N CYS A 90 5.96 -16.61 14.77
CA CYS A 90 6.14 -17.01 13.38
C CYS A 90 7.11 -18.20 13.30
N PRO A 91 6.68 -19.39 12.82
CA PRO A 91 7.57 -20.53 12.68
C PRO A 91 8.77 -20.25 11.75
N GLU A 92 9.93 -20.79 12.09
CA GLU A 92 11.14 -20.66 11.25
C GLU A 92 11.02 -21.32 9.87
N THR A 93 10.03 -22.22 9.69
CA THR A 93 9.74 -22.86 8.41
C THR A 93 9.16 -21.89 7.38
N ILE A 94 8.59 -20.76 7.81
CA ILE A 94 8.01 -19.75 6.92
C ILE A 94 9.12 -18.91 6.29
N LYS A 95 9.41 -19.20 5.01
CA LYS A 95 10.46 -18.51 4.23
C LYS A 95 10.16 -17.03 3.93
N ARG A 96 8.90 -16.63 4.01
CA ARG A 96 8.44 -15.27 3.71
C ARG A 96 7.47 -14.84 4.82
N PRO A 97 8.00 -14.35 5.96
CA PRO A 97 7.14 -13.90 7.05
C PRO A 97 6.22 -12.77 6.59
N PHE A 98 4.98 -12.81 7.07
CA PHE A 98 3.88 -11.94 6.66
C PHE A 98 3.73 -10.71 7.55
N LEU A 99 3.80 -10.87 8.88
CA LEU A 99 3.54 -9.75 9.78
C LEU A 99 4.76 -8.80 9.89
N PRO A 100 4.58 -7.50 9.66
CA PRO A 100 5.64 -6.52 9.81
C PRO A 100 5.94 -6.24 11.29
N PHE A 101 7.20 -6.00 11.61
CA PHE A 101 7.67 -5.55 12.91
C PHE A 101 8.62 -4.35 12.73
N ARG A 102 8.40 -3.29 13.50
CA ARG A 102 9.24 -2.09 13.45
C ARG A 102 10.35 -2.20 14.48
N ASP A 103 11.52 -2.65 14.03
CA ASP A 103 12.74 -2.69 14.82
C ASP A 103 13.39 -1.30 14.92
N LYS A 104 13.89 -0.96 16.11
CA LYS A 104 14.49 0.36 16.37
C LYS A 104 15.78 0.61 15.58
N LYS A 105 16.53 -0.44 15.21
CA LYS A 105 17.81 -0.34 14.52
C LYS A 105 17.70 -0.61 13.02
N ARG A 106 16.86 -1.57 12.64
CA ARG A 106 16.71 -2.07 11.27
C ARG A 106 15.52 -1.48 10.53
N GLY A 107 14.66 -0.73 11.20
CA GLY A 107 13.43 -0.19 10.61
C GLY A 107 12.35 -1.28 10.47
N LEU A 108 11.62 -1.27 9.35
CA LEU A 108 10.57 -2.25 9.10
C LEU A 108 11.17 -3.59 8.66
N ILE A 109 10.93 -4.63 9.43
CA ILE A 109 11.35 -6.01 9.13
C ILE A 109 10.16 -6.97 9.17
N PHE A 110 10.34 -8.17 8.64
CA PHE A 110 9.34 -9.25 8.67
C PHE A 110 10.00 -10.49 9.29
N PRO A 111 10.06 -10.60 10.63
CA PRO A 111 10.86 -11.60 11.31
C PRO A 111 10.12 -12.92 11.52
N THR A 112 10.88 -13.99 11.71
CA THR A 112 10.43 -15.23 12.37
C THR A 112 10.62 -15.13 13.88
N GLY A 113 10.09 -16.08 14.63
CA GLY A 113 10.13 -16.11 16.09
C GLY A 113 9.01 -15.31 16.75
N SER A 114 9.21 -14.97 18.02
CA SER A 114 8.19 -14.37 18.87
C SER A 114 8.34 -12.85 18.97
N PHE A 115 7.22 -12.13 18.87
CA PHE A 115 7.18 -10.69 19.09
C PHE A 115 5.76 -10.22 19.43
N PHE A 116 5.67 -9.00 19.95
CA PHE A 116 4.42 -8.32 20.19
C PHE A 116 4.22 -7.23 19.13
N GLY A 117 2.98 -7.05 18.69
CA GLY A 117 2.63 -5.98 17.77
C GLY A 117 1.14 -5.72 17.73
N VAL A 118 0.78 -4.58 17.15
CA VAL A 118 -0.61 -4.18 16.92
C VAL A 118 -0.93 -4.38 15.45
N TYR A 119 -1.93 -5.20 15.16
CA TYR A 119 -2.29 -5.60 13.81
C TYR A 119 -3.80 -5.50 13.61
N TYR A 120 -4.22 -5.36 12.37
CA TYR A 120 -5.63 -5.52 12.06
C TYR A 120 -6.05 -6.98 12.23
N SER A 121 -7.24 -7.22 12.77
CA SER A 121 -7.74 -8.56 13.11
C SER A 121 -7.72 -9.52 11.91
N GLU A 122 -7.99 -9.03 10.70
CA GLU A 122 -7.97 -9.87 9.50
C GLU A 122 -6.54 -10.26 9.09
N GLU A 123 -5.53 -9.43 9.39
CA GLU A 123 -4.12 -9.81 9.21
C GLU A 123 -3.71 -10.91 10.19
N LEU A 124 -4.21 -10.84 11.43
CA LEU A 124 -3.97 -11.87 12.44
C LEU A 124 -4.64 -13.20 12.10
N LYS A 125 -5.86 -13.17 11.57
CA LYS A 125 -6.56 -14.38 11.08
C LYS A 125 -5.78 -15.02 9.95
N TYR A 126 -5.36 -14.24 8.96
CA TYR A 126 -4.53 -14.75 7.88
C TYR A 126 -3.19 -15.29 8.38
N ALA A 127 -2.53 -14.60 9.33
CA ALA A 127 -1.29 -15.08 9.94
C ALA A 127 -1.47 -16.45 10.61
N ARG A 128 -2.55 -16.62 11.40
CA ARG A 128 -2.92 -17.91 11.98
C ARG A 128 -3.08 -18.99 10.90
N ASP A 129 -3.81 -18.67 9.83
CA ASP A 129 -4.12 -19.62 8.76
C ASP A 129 -2.86 -20.08 7.99
N ILE A 130 -1.81 -19.25 7.93
CA ILE A 130 -0.51 -19.61 7.35
C ILE A 130 0.48 -20.21 8.37
N GLY A 131 0.04 -20.47 9.60
CA GLY A 131 0.77 -21.25 10.61
C GLY A 131 1.37 -20.45 11.77
N TYR A 132 1.02 -19.16 11.93
CA TYR A 132 1.45 -18.40 13.11
C TYR A 132 0.66 -18.85 14.35
N THR A 133 1.32 -18.85 15.50
CA THR A 133 0.61 -18.80 16.78
C THR A 133 0.22 -17.36 17.03
N VAL A 134 -1.04 -17.09 17.33
CA VAL A 134 -1.56 -15.74 17.61
C VAL A 134 -2.33 -15.77 18.94
N ILE A 135 -1.92 -14.94 19.89
CA ILE A 135 -2.60 -14.76 21.17
C ILE A 135 -3.01 -13.28 21.29
N PRO A 136 -4.30 -12.95 21.10
CA PRO A 136 -4.80 -11.59 21.25
C PRO A 136 -4.77 -11.17 22.72
N LEU A 137 -4.36 -9.93 23.00
CA LEU A 137 -4.17 -9.43 24.37
C LEU A 137 -5.16 -8.33 24.68
N SER A 138 -5.10 -7.24 23.92
CA SER A 138 -5.92 -6.05 24.09
C SER A 138 -6.17 -5.39 22.74
N GLY A 139 -7.13 -4.48 22.64
CA GLY A 139 -7.35 -3.77 21.38
C GLY A 139 -8.62 -2.95 21.30
N TYR A 140 -8.76 -2.24 20.19
CA TYR A 140 -9.98 -1.54 19.82
C TYR A 140 -10.78 -2.38 18.84
N LEU A 141 -12.03 -2.69 19.20
CA LEU A 141 -12.97 -3.40 18.35
C LEU A 141 -13.96 -2.43 17.72
N PHE A 142 -14.44 -2.78 16.53
CA PHE A 142 -15.33 -1.97 15.71
C PHE A 142 -16.54 -2.79 15.28
N GLN A 143 -17.63 -2.11 14.95
CA GLN A 143 -18.77 -2.75 14.31
C GLN A 143 -18.41 -3.02 12.85
N LYS A 144 -18.68 -4.24 12.38
CA LYS A 144 -18.67 -4.56 10.94
C LYS A 144 -19.85 -3.87 10.27
N LYS A 145 -19.60 -2.86 9.45
CA LYS A 145 -20.64 -2.17 8.67
C LYS A 145 -20.45 -2.40 7.18
N GLU A 146 -21.53 -2.29 6.41
CA GLU A 146 -21.42 -2.18 4.96
C GLU A 146 -20.52 -1.00 4.62
N SER A 147 -19.70 -1.14 3.56
CA SER A 147 -18.78 -0.09 3.19
C SER A 147 -19.53 1.20 2.82
N PRO A 148 -19.24 2.33 3.49
CA PRO A 148 -19.84 3.62 3.13
C PRO A 148 -19.30 4.17 1.80
N PHE A 149 -18.31 3.50 1.20
CA PHE A 149 -17.63 3.94 -0.01
C PHE A 149 -18.14 3.27 -1.28
N LYS A 150 -19.10 2.35 -1.17
CA LYS A 150 -19.59 1.53 -2.29
C LYS A 150 -20.03 2.39 -3.47
N ASP A 151 -20.99 3.28 -3.26
CA ASP A 151 -21.54 4.17 -4.30
C ASP A 151 -20.48 5.10 -4.91
N TYR A 152 -19.59 5.63 -4.05
CA TYR A 152 -18.47 6.46 -4.49
C TYR A 152 -17.54 5.70 -5.43
N VAL A 153 -17.15 4.48 -5.06
CA VAL A 153 -16.27 3.63 -5.86
C VAL A 153 -16.95 3.24 -7.16
N SER A 154 -18.19 2.74 -7.12
CA SER A 154 -18.92 2.33 -8.33
C SER A 154 -19.04 3.48 -9.32
N THR A 155 -19.38 4.68 -8.84
CA THR A 155 -19.55 5.88 -9.68
C THR A 155 -18.24 6.27 -10.38
N LEU A 156 -17.15 6.43 -9.62
CA LEU A 156 -15.87 6.85 -10.20
C LEU A 156 -15.23 5.76 -11.06
N TYR A 157 -15.40 4.49 -10.69
CA TYR A 157 -14.88 3.38 -11.49
C TYR A 157 -15.58 3.29 -12.85
N ASN A 158 -16.91 3.41 -12.89
CA ASN A 158 -17.67 3.44 -14.14
C ASN A 158 -17.30 4.66 -14.99
N SER A 159 -17.13 5.83 -14.37
CA SER A 159 -16.69 7.05 -15.06
C SER A 159 -15.30 6.89 -15.68
N ARG A 160 -14.39 6.23 -14.97
CA ARG A 160 -13.06 5.85 -15.48
C ARG A 160 -13.15 4.92 -16.68
N LEU A 161 -14.01 3.91 -16.64
CA LEU A 161 -14.20 2.99 -17.77
C LEU A 161 -14.72 3.71 -19.00
N LYS A 162 -15.68 4.65 -18.82
CA LYS A 162 -16.19 5.48 -19.91
C LYS A 162 -15.09 6.35 -20.52
N ALA A 163 -14.33 7.08 -19.70
CA ALA A 163 -13.23 7.93 -20.17
C ALA A 163 -12.18 7.13 -20.97
N LYS A 164 -11.84 5.91 -20.53
CA LYS A 164 -10.95 5.00 -21.28
C LYS A 164 -11.51 4.61 -22.64
N LYS A 165 -12.81 4.29 -22.72
CA LYS A 165 -13.47 3.94 -23.99
C LYS A 165 -13.48 5.10 -24.97
N GLU A 166 -13.56 6.33 -24.47
CA GLU A 166 -13.52 7.57 -25.25
C GLU A 166 -12.09 8.04 -25.59
N GLY A 167 -11.05 7.32 -25.15
CA GLY A 167 -9.65 7.71 -25.37
C GLY A 167 -9.20 8.93 -24.55
N ASN A 168 -9.96 9.32 -23.53
CA ASN A 168 -9.64 10.46 -22.68
C ASN A 168 -8.75 10.02 -21.49
N ASP A 169 -7.45 9.86 -21.77
CA ASP A 169 -6.48 9.38 -20.80
C ASP A 169 -6.31 10.31 -19.60
N ALA A 170 -6.39 11.62 -19.80
CA ALA A 170 -6.29 12.61 -18.72
C ALA A 170 -7.43 12.44 -17.71
N LEU A 171 -8.66 12.28 -18.19
CA LEU A 171 -9.82 12.08 -17.34
C LEU A 171 -9.82 10.70 -16.67
N ALA A 172 -9.40 9.65 -17.39
CA ALA A 172 -9.22 8.32 -16.81
C ALA A 172 -8.16 8.31 -15.70
N PHE A 173 -7.09 9.09 -15.85
CA PHE A 173 -6.07 9.29 -14.84
C PHE A 173 -6.61 10.05 -13.62
N LEU A 174 -7.39 11.11 -13.83
CA LEU A 174 -8.05 11.84 -12.74
C LEU A 174 -8.94 10.92 -11.89
N TYR A 175 -9.83 10.14 -12.52
CA TYR A 175 -10.69 9.20 -11.79
C TYR A 175 -9.89 8.12 -11.05
N LYS A 176 -8.80 7.61 -11.65
CA LYS A 176 -7.90 6.68 -10.96
C LYS A 176 -7.31 7.31 -9.69
N ASN A 177 -6.87 8.56 -9.75
CA ASN A 177 -6.30 9.24 -8.59
C ASN A 177 -7.34 9.51 -7.51
N LEU A 178 -8.55 9.94 -7.87
CA LEU A 178 -9.63 10.14 -6.90
C LEU A 178 -9.97 8.84 -6.15
N LEU A 179 -10.10 7.73 -6.89
CA LEU A 179 -10.32 6.40 -6.30
C LEU A 179 -9.22 6.02 -5.30
N ASN A 180 -7.95 6.30 -5.62
CA ASN A 180 -6.82 5.94 -4.77
C ASN A 180 -6.53 6.97 -3.66
N SER A 181 -6.93 8.23 -3.81
CA SER A 181 -6.63 9.27 -2.83
C SER A 181 -7.59 9.27 -1.65
N LEU A 182 -8.81 8.74 -1.84
CA LEU A 182 -9.83 8.72 -0.79
C LEU A 182 -9.35 7.97 0.45
N TYR A 183 -8.88 6.73 0.33
CA TYR A 183 -8.39 5.98 1.50
C TYR A 183 -7.17 6.66 2.14
N GLY A 184 -6.30 7.26 1.32
CA GLY A 184 -5.14 8.00 1.79
C GLY A 184 -5.52 9.16 2.71
N ARG A 185 -6.69 9.78 2.48
CA ARG A 185 -7.22 10.85 3.33
C ARG A 185 -7.50 10.39 4.76
N PHE A 186 -7.98 9.15 4.94
CA PHE A 186 -8.23 8.56 6.25
C PHE A 186 -6.94 8.14 6.98
N GLY A 187 -5.85 7.91 6.25
CA GLY A 187 -4.53 7.56 6.80
C GLY A 187 -3.59 8.75 7.03
N ILE A 188 -4.07 9.99 6.89
CA ILE A 188 -3.20 11.17 7.08
C ILE A 188 -2.82 11.29 8.55
N HIS A 189 -1.52 11.44 8.80
CA HIS A 189 -1.02 11.71 10.13
C HIS A 189 -1.60 13.04 10.64
N PRO A 190 -2.24 13.09 11.82
CA PRO A 190 -2.97 14.28 12.29
C PRO A 190 -2.04 15.47 12.55
N LYS A 191 -0.75 15.20 12.80
CA LYS A 191 0.29 16.24 12.88
C LYS A 191 1.04 16.31 11.55
N SER A 192 0.99 17.46 10.90
CA SER A 192 1.77 17.75 9.70
C SER A 192 2.72 18.90 9.96
N THR A 193 3.90 18.87 9.34
CA THR A 193 4.77 20.04 9.28
C THR A 193 4.07 21.16 8.53
N ILE A 194 4.01 22.35 9.12
CA ILE A 194 3.47 23.54 8.46
C ILE A 194 4.67 24.39 8.02
N THR A 195 4.76 24.66 6.72
CA THR A 195 5.71 25.61 6.16
C THR A 195 4.97 26.92 5.94
N LEU A 196 5.37 27.96 6.66
CA LEU A 196 4.87 29.32 6.46
C LEU A 196 5.85 30.07 5.56
N ILE A 197 5.33 30.69 4.51
CA ILE A 197 6.09 31.65 3.71
C ILE A 197 5.85 32.99 4.39
N CYS A 198 6.90 33.54 5.00
CA CYS A 198 6.86 34.88 5.57
C CYS A 198 7.42 35.85 4.54
N ASP A 199 6.77 37.00 4.36
CA ASP A 199 7.38 38.12 3.67
C ASP A 199 8.56 38.64 4.52
N ASP A 200 9.69 38.93 3.88
CA ASP A 200 10.79 39.65 4.50
C ASP A 200 10.28 41.06 4.84
N ASN A 201 9.80 41.26 6.07
CA ASN A 201 9.62 42.60 6.61
C ASN A 201 11.01 43.28 6.64
N LYS A 202 11.25 44.16 5.66
CA LYS A 202 12.31 45.18 5.70
C LYS A 202 11.98 46.27 6.70
#